data_AF-A0A1X2HL79-F1
#
_entry.id   AF-A0A1X2HL79-F1
#
_cell.length_a   1.000
_cell.length_b   1.000
_cell.length_c   1.000
_cell.angle_alpha   90.00
_cell.angle_beta   90.00
_cell.angle_gamma   90.00
#
_symmetry.space_group_name_H-M   'P 1'
#
loop_
_entity.id
_entity.type
_entity.pdbx_description
1 polymer ?
#
loop_
_entity_poly.entity_id
_entity_poly.type
_entity_poly.pdbx_seq_one_letter_code
_entity_poly.pdbx_strand_id
1 'polypeptide(L)'
;MTTPVSDIQDLKGTTYTMADTKSVIAALNEHAMYFNFAVASARTEKQRKIAVICVHGGKNRNTHKVTPENRIRKTMSKKSDCPWKMLLKWSKKKNVWTVNKVSPLEEHNHPLDKKPDFYHQHRKLNEQRRQRAASKTTSTTEPTPIQNPLLREQQWDLKKTEI
;
A
#
# COMPACT_ATOMS: atom_id res chain seq x y z
N MET A 1 -4.41 -11.49 -22.97
CA MET A 1 -5.48 -10.48 -23.05
C MET A 1 -5.84 -10.10 -21.63
N THR A 2 -5.41 -8.94 -21.15
CA THR A 2 -5.73 -8.39 -19.83
C THR A 2 -7.03 -7.61 -19.96
N THR A 3 -8.13 -8.16 -19.44
CA THR A 3 -9.40 -7.45 -19.38
C THR A 3 -9.23 -6.18 -18.52
N PRO A 4 -9.63 -4.99 -18.99
CA PRO A 4 -9.63 -3.81 -18.14
C PRO A 4 -10.59 -4.08 -16.97
N VAL A 5 -10.04 -4.15 -15.77
CA VAL A 5 -10.79 -4.34 -14.53
C VAL A 5 -11.49 -3.02 -14.22
N SER A 6 -12.79 -2.93 -14.53
CA SER A 6 -13.62 -1.74 -14.28
C SER A 6 -14.04 -1.66 -12.81
N ASP A 7 -14.26 -2.81 -12.18
CA ASP A 7 -14.63 -2.94 -10.77
C ASP A 7 -13.66 -3.90 -10.06
N ILE A 8 -13.30 -3.60 -8.82
CA ILE A 8 -12.52 -4.50 -7.96
C ILE A 8 -13.21 -5.87 -7.82
N GLN A 9 -14.55 -5.92 -7.93
CA GLN A 9 -15.31 -7.17 -7.92
C GLN A 9 -15.03 -8.06 -9.13
N ASP A 10 -14.58 -7.50 -10.26
CA ASP A 10 -14.20 -8.28 -11.46
C ASP A 10 -13.00 -9.19 -11.19
N LEU A 11 -12.25 -8.93 -10.12
CA LEU A 11 -11.20 -9.84 -9.66
C LEU A 11 -11.77 -11.17 -9.19
N LYS A 12 -13.07 -11.29 -8.90
CA LYS A 12 -13.68 -12.55 -8.49
C LYS A 12 -13.56 -13.60 -9.60
N GLY A 13 -12.99 -14.75 -9.26
CA GLY A 13 -12.72 -15.83 -10.20
C GLY A 13 -11.39 -15.72 -10.92
N THR A 14 -10.69 -14.58 -10.83
CA THR A 14 -9.33 -14.45 -11.39
C THR A 14 -8.36 -15.42 -10.71
N THR A 15 -7.40 -15.88 -11.50
CA THR A 15 -6.40 -16.86 -11.07
C THR A 15 -5.00 -16.31 -11.21
N TYR A 16 -4.19 -16.53 -10.17
CA TYR A 16 -2.78 -16.16 -10.14
C TYR A 16 -1.92 -17.42 -10.07
N THR A 17 -0.99 -17.56 -11.00
CA THR A 17 -0.08 -18.72 -11.12
C THR A 17 1.12 -18.67 -10.16
N MET A 18 1.29 -17.57 -9.43
CA MET A 18 2.37 -17.39 -8.47
C MET A 18 2.20 -18.33 -7.27
N ALA A 19 3.22 -19.13 -6.95
CA ALA A 19 3.19 -19.99 -5.76
C ALA A 19 3.21 -19.16 -4.46
N ASP A 20 4.02 -18.10 -4.44
CA ASP A 20 4.26 -17.29 -3.26
C ASP A 20 3.11 -16.35 -2.94
N THR A 21 2.64 -16.42 -1.70
CA THR A 21 1.62 -15.51 -1.15
C THR A 21 2.03 -14.04 -1.28
N LYS A 22 3.32 -13.72 -1.10
CA LYS A 22 3.83 -12.35 -1.18
C LYS A 22 3.65 -11.76 -2.58
N SER A 23 3.96 -12.54 -3.61
CA SER A 23 3.86 -12.11 -5.01
C SER A 23 2.40 -11.89 -5.43
N VAL A 24 1.50 -12.76 -4.97
CA VAL A 24 0.05 -12.58 -5.18
C VAL A 24 -0.46 -11.31 -4.50
N ILE A 25 -0.07 -11.05 -3.26
CA ILE A 25 -0.45 -9.82 -2.55
C ILE A 25 0.12 -8.57 -3.24
N ALA A 26 1.33 -8.65 -3.81
CA ALA A 26 1.91 -7.55 -4.57
C ALA A 26 1.08 -7.24 -5.82
N ALA A 27 0.74 -8.25 -6.63
CA ALA A 27 -0.14 -8.09 -7.79
C ALA A 27 -1.52 -7.52 -7.39
N LEU A 28 -2.11 -8.00 -6.30
CA LEU A 28 -3.38 -7.46 -5.80
C LEU A 28 -3.27 -6.00 -5.34
N ASN A 29 -2.13 -5.60 -4.76
CA ASN A 29 -1.87 -4.21 -4.45
C ASN A 29 -1.75 -3.33 -5.69
N GLU A 30 -1.19 -3.83 -6.79
CA GLU A 30 -1.18 -3.10 -8.07
C GLU A 30 -2.59 -2.86 -8.58
N HIS A 31 -3.50 -3.85 -8.47
CA HIS A 31 -4.92 -3.63 -8.79
C HIS A 31 -5.57 -2.61 -7.84
N ALA A 32 -5.37 -2.74 -6.53
CA ALA A 32 -5.94 -1.84 -5.54
C ALA A 32 -5.47 -0.38 -5.70
N MET A 33 -4.25 -0.18 -6.21
CA MET A 33 -3.69 1.13 -6.53
C MET A 33 -4.59 1.94 -7.50
N TYR A 34 -5.21 1.28 -8.49
CA TYR A 34 -6.14 1.94 -9.42
C TYR A 34 -7.42 2.42 -8.75
N PHE A 35 -7.81 1.76 -7.66
CA PHE A 35 -8.98 2.09 -6.85
C PHE A 35 -8.63 2.93 -5.62
N ASN A 36 -7.42 3.48 -5.54
CA ASN A 36 -7.01 4.43 -4.49
C ASN A 36 -6.99 3.87 -3.06
N PHE A 37 -6.80 2.55 -2.90
CA PHE A 37 -6.59 1.92 -1.60
C PHE A 37 -5.46 0.89 -1.63
N ALA A 38 -4.98 0.49 -0.47
CA ALA A 38 -3.96 -0.55 -0.34
C ALA A 38 -4.47 -1.76 0.44
N VAL A 39 -3.89 -2.92 0.13
CA VAL A 39 -4.24 -4.19 0.74
C VAL A 39 -3.08 -4.80 1.53
N ALA A 40 -3.44 -5.55 2.57
CA ALA A 40 -2.53 -6.29 3.44
C ALA A 40 -3.06 -7.71 3.69
N SER A 41 -2.19 -8.63 4.07
CA SER A 41 -2.63 -9.95 4.56
C SER A 41 -3.07 -9.84 6.03
N ALA A 42 -4.27 -10.35 6.33
CA ALA A 42 -4.79 -10.37 7.70
C ALA A 42 -4.26 -11.56 8.50
N ARG A 43 -4.61 -12.77 8.03
CA ARG A 43 -4.20 -14.08 8.56
C ARG A 43 -4.36 -15.13 7.46
N THR A 44 -3.46 -16.10 7.43
CA THR A 44 -3.62 -17.33 6.66
C THR A 44 -4.53 -18.25 7.48
N GLU A 45 -5.82 -18.36 7.14
CA GLU A 45 -6.77 -19.15 7.94
C GLU A 45 -6.40 -20.64 7.99
N LYS A 46 -5.79 -21.16 6.90
CA LYS A 46 -5.27 -22.53 6.73
C LYS A 46 -4.16 -22.46 5.67
N GLN A 47 -3.30 -23.48 5.54
CA GLN A 47 -2.19 -23.57 4.56
C GLN A 47 -2.55 -23.22 3.08
N ARG A 48 -3.82 -23.02 2.74
CA ARG A 48 -4.34 -22.82 1.37
C ARG A 48 -5.41 -21.73 1.26
N LYS A 49 -5.56 -20.90 2.29
CA LYS A 49 -6.53 -19.79 2.32
C LYS A 49 -5.85 -18.54 2.82
N ILE A 50 -5.97 -17.46 2.07
CA ILE A 50 -5.45 -16.15 2.46
C ILE A 50 -6.63 -15.19 2.55
N ALA A 51 -6.73 -14.52 3.69
CA ALA A 51 -7.58 -13.34 3.82
C ALA A 51 -6.73 -12.09 3.57
N VAL A 52 -7.09 -11.37 2.52
CA VAL A 52 -6.55 -10.05 2.17
C VAL A 52 -7.56 -9.02 2.66
N ILE A 53 -7.08 -7.98 3.34
CA ILE A 53 -7.89 -6.92 3.93
C ILE A 53 -7.34 -5.56 3.52
N CYS A 54 -8.14 -4.52 3.71
CA CYS A 54 -7.64 -3.16 3.60
C CYS A 54 -6.55 -2.90 4.66
N VAL A 55 -5.61 -2.00 4.39
CA VAL A 55 -4.61 -1.53 5.37
C VAL A 55 -5.26 -0.90 6.61
N HIS A 56 -6.44 -0.31 6.45
CA HIS A 56 -7.26 0.22 7.55
C HIS A 56 -8.06 -0.87 8.30
N GLY A 57 -7.97 -2.12 7.87
CA GLY A 57 -8.70 -3.25 8.44
C GLY A 57 -8.20 -3.70 9.82
N GLY A 58 -9.14 -4.22 10.61
CA GLY A 58 -8.92 -4.79 11.93
C GLY A 58 -8.74 -3.78 13.06
N LYS A 59 -8.67 -4.28 14.29
CA LYS A 59 -8.57 -3.47 15.52
C LYS A 59 -7.15 -3.40 16.04
N ASN A 60 -6.85 -2.33 16.78
CA ASN A 60 -5.64 -2.29 17.61
C ASN A 60 -5.72 -3.38 18.68
N ARG A 61 -4.62 -4.12 18.86
CA ARG A 61 -4.55 -5.14 19.92
C ARG A 61 -4.21 -4.45 21.23
N ASN A 62 -5.02 -4.67 22.25
CA ASN A 62 -4.71 -4.24 23.61
C ASN A 62 -3.73 -5.22 24.25
N THR A 63 -2.47 -5.20 23.83
CA THR A 63 -1.44 -6.14 24.32
C THR A 63 -1.16 -5.96 25.82
N HIS A 64 -1.27 -4.72 26.32
CA HIS A 64 -0.94 -4.38 27.71
C HIS A 64 -2.16 -4.37 28.64
N LYS A 65 -3.34 -4.81 28.16
CA LYS A 65 -4.60 -4.82 28.92
C LYS A 65 -4.89 -3.46 29.58
N VAL A 66 -4.53 -2.36 28.92
CA VAL A 66 -4.81 -1.00 29.42
C VAL A 66 -6.31 -0.78 29.45
N THR A 67 -6.81 -0.38 30.60
CA THR A 67 -8.20 0.05 30.85
C THR A 67 -8.31 1.56 30.68
N PRO A 68 -9.52 2.14 30.58
CA PRO A 68 -9.72 3.58 30.56
C PRO A 68 -9.15 4.31 31.79
N GLU A 69 -9.03 3.62 32.94
CA GLU A 69 -8.38 4.18 34.14
C GLU A 69 -6.86 4.26 34.01
N ASN A 70 -6.27 3.45 33.13
CA ASN A 70 -4.84 3.43 32.85
C ASN A 70 -4.52 4.27 31.60
N ARG A 71 -3.30 4.79 31.52
CA ARG A 71 -2.84 5.68 30.44
C ARG A 71 -3.09 5.09 29.04
N ILE A 72 -4.15 5.54 28.36
CA ILE A 72 -4.36 5.27 26.93
C ILE A 72 -3.46 6.21 26.13
N ARG A 73 -2.36 5.68 25.58
CA ARG A 73 -1.59 6.42 24.57
C ARG A 73 -2.42 6.47 23.28
N LYS A 74 -2.80 7.68 22.83
CA LYS A 74 -3.36 7.91 21.50
C LYS A 74 -2.31 7.50 20.46
N THR A 75 -2.38 6.25 20.02
CA THR A 75 -1.44 5.71 19.04
C THR A 75 -1.93 6.12 17.65
N MET A 76 -1.02 6.62 16.81
CA MET A 76 -1.28 7.03 15.42
C MET A 76 -1.47 5.83 14.47
N SER A 77 -2.33 4.88 14.86
CA SER A 77 -2.67 3.74 14.03
C SER A 77 -3.62 4.17 12.92
N LYS A 78 -3.42 3.65 11.71
CA LYS A 78 -4.34 3.84 10.58
C LYS A 78 -5.56 2.92 10.66
N LYS A 79 -5.63 2.01 11.64
CA LYS A 79 -6.69 1.01 11.74
C LYS A 79 -8.03 1.63 12.15
N SER A 80 -9.04 1.46 11.30
CA SER A 80 -10.43 1.90 11.50
C SER A 80 -11.42 0.74 11.55
N ASP A 81 -10.94 -0.50 11.66
CA ASP A 81 -11.77 -1.70 11.57
C ASP A 81 -12.55 -1.80 10.23
N CYS A 82 -11.90 -1.41 9.13
CA CYS A 82 -12.50 -1.47 7.80
C CYS A 82 -12.97 -2.91 7.47
N PRO A 83 -14.24 -3.11 7.05
CA PRO A 83 -14.80 -4.44 6.81
C PRO A 83 -14.40 -5.04 5.46
N TRP A 84 -13.83 -4.23 4.55
CA TRP A 84 -13.42 -4.67 3.24
C TRP A 84 -12.42 -5.82 3.31
N LYS A 85 -12.76 -6.91 2.60
CA LYS A 85 -11.95 -8.13 2.57
C LYS A 85 -12.06 -8.85 1.24
N MET A 86 -11.04 -9.63 0.95
CA MET A 86 -10.95 -10.51 -0.21
C MET A 86 -10.38 -11.85 0.23
N LEU A 87 -10.98 -12.93 -0.25
CA LEU A 87 -10.60 -14.30 0.11
C LEU A 87 -10.02 -15.02 -1.10
N LEU A 88 -8.78 -15.49 -0.94
CA LEU A 88 -8.09 -16.30 -1.93
C LEU A 88 -7.99 -17.74 -1.45
N LYS A 89 -8.12 -18.67 -2.39
CA LYS A 89 -8.00 -20.12 -2.17
C LYS A 89 -6.97 -20.71 -3.12
N TRP A 90 -6.02 -21.47 -2.59
CA TRP A 90 -5.05 -22.22 -3.39
C TRP A 90 -5.68 -23.51 -3.94
N SER A 91 -5.56 -23.72 -5.24
CA SER A 91 -5.98 -24.94 -5.92
C SER A 91 -4.77 -25.83 -6.20
N LYS A 92 -4.68 -26.99 -5.55
CA LYS A 92 -3.60 -27.96 -5.81
C LYS A 92 -3.62 -28.52 -7.23
N LYS A 93 -4.80 -28.78 -7.78
CA LYS A 93 -4.92 -29.41 -9.11
C LYS A 93 -4.36 -28.52 -10.21
N LYS A 94 -4.51 -27.20 -10.04
CA LYS A 94 -4.13 -26.20 -11.02
C LYS A 94 -2.85 -25.44 -10.63
N ASN A 95 -2.35 -25.62 -9.39
CA ASN A 95 -1.27 -24.83 -8.79
C ASN A 95 -1.47 -23.31 -8.98
N VAL A 96 -2.69 -22.83 -8.69
CA VAL A 96 -3.04 -21.40 -8.78
C VAL A 96 -3.79 -20.92 -7.55
N TRP A 97 -3.63 -19.65 -7.21
CA TRP A 97 -4.52 -18.94 -6.31
C TRP A 97 -5.74 -18.46 -7.07
N THR A 98 -6.93 -18.72 -6.54
CA THR A 98 -8.19 -18.21 -7.11
C THR A 98 -8.83 -17.25 -6.13
N VAL A 99 -9.24 -16.08 -6.62
CA VAL A 99 -10.03 -15.13 -5.85
C VAL A 99 -11.47 -15.66 -5.76
N ASN A 100 -11.91 -15.97 -4.55
CA ASN A 100 -13.21 -16.60 -4.32
C ASN A 100 -14.30 -15.57 -3.96
N LYS A 101 -13.94 -14.58 -3.13
CA LYS A 101 -14.84 -13.51 -2.70
C LYS A 101 -14.08 -12.20 -2.65
N VAL A 102 -14.73 -11.12 -3.05
CA VAL A 102 -14.24 -9.74 -2.98
C VAL A 102 -15.37 -8.90 -2.43
N SER A 103 -15.11 -8.08 -1.41
CA SER A 103 -16.04 -7.07 -0.93
C SER A 103 -16.16 -5.93 -1.96
N PRO A 104 -17.37 -5.36 -2.16
CA PRO A 104 -17.56 -4.11 -2.89
C PRO A 104 -16.67 -2.98 -2.37
N LEU A 105 -16.31 -2.05 -3.25
CA LEU A 105 -15.53 -0.86 -2.88
C LEU A 105 -16.28 0.05 -1.89
N GLU A 106 -17.60 0.03 -1.91
CA GLU A 106 -18.46 0.83 -1.01
C GLU A 106 -18.41 0.37 0.45
N GLU A 107 -17.92 -0.85 0.72
CA GLU A 107 -17.79 -1.35 2.10
C GLU A 107 -16.65 -0.67 2.87
N HIS A 108 -15.83 0.16 2.23
CA HIS A 108 -14.80 0.92 2.93
C HIS A 108 -15.43 1.95 3.88
N ASN A 109 -15.14 1.82 5.17
CA ASN A 109 -15.64 2.74 6.21
C ASN A 109 -14.75 3.99 6.40
N HIS A 110 -13.86 4.26 5.45
CA HIS A 110 -12.90 5.36 5.49
C HIS A 110 -12.77 5.96 4.09
N PRO A 111 -12.39 7.25 3.98
CA PRO A 111 -12.13 7.84 2.68
C PRO A 111 -11.00 7.09 1.97
N LEU A 112 -11.18 6.86 0.68
CA LEU A 112 -10.12 6.41 -0.21
C LEU A 112 -9.24 7.62 -0.56
N ASP A 113 -7.93 7.42 -0.61
CA ASP A 113 -7.00 8.54 -0.76
C ASP A 113 -6.95 9.05 -2.20
N LYS A 114 -6.83 10.36 -2.41
CA LYS A 114 -6.79 10.93 -3.77
C LYS A 114 -5.53 10.55 -4.56
N LYS A 115 -4.46 10.15 -3.87
CA LYS A 115 -3.17 9.84 -4.47
C LYS A 115 -2.78 8.40 -4.14
N PRO A 116 -2.47 7.57 -5.13
CA PRO A 116 -2.09 6.18 -4.88
C PRO A 116 -0.78 6.07 -4.07
N ASP A 117 0.13 7.05 -4.17
CA ASP A 117 1.40 7.07 -3.44
C ASP A 117 1.26 7.39 -1.94
N PHE A 118 0.04 7.66 -1.45
CA PHE A 118 -0.20 7.84 -0.03
C PHE A 118 0.19 6.59 0.78
N TYR A 119 -0.11 5.41 0.24
CA TYR A 119 0.21 4.14 0.86
C TYR A 119 1.67 3.75 0.60
N HIS A 120 2.39 3.43 1.68
CA HIS A 120 3.79 2.97 1.58
C HIS A 120 3.93 1.72 0.69
N GLN A 121 2.90 0.88 0.64
CA GLN A 121 2.81 -0.30 -0.23
C GLN A 121 3.04 0.06 -1.71
N HIS A 122 2.54 1.22 -2.16
CA HIS A 122 2.61 1.66 -3.54
C HIS A 122 3.88 2.46 -3.87
N ARG A 123 4.59 2.95 -2.84
CA ARG A 123 5.84 3.70 -3.00
C ARG A 123 7.01 2.83 -3.44
N LYS A 124 6.93 1.51 -3.25
CA LYS A 124 7.99 0.60 -3.69
C LYS A 124 8.06 0.60 -5.22
N LEU A 125 9.21 1.00 -5.75
CA LEU A 125 9.47 0.95 -7.18
C LEU A 125 9.37 -0.52 -7.66
N ASN A 126 8.37 -0.79 -8.51
CA ASN A 126 8.32 -2.00 -9.34
C ASN A 126 9.62 -2.06 -10.17
N GLU A 127 10.10 -3.26 -10.49
CA GLU A 127 11.26 -3.51 -11.35
C GLU A 127 11.27 -2.66 -12.63
N GLN A 128 10.12 -2.47 -13.30
CA GLN A 128 10.03 -1.56 -14.45
C GLN A 128 10.28 -0.09 -14.09
N ARG A 129 9.82 0.36 -12.91
CA ARG A 129 10.10 1.72 -12.42
C ARG A 129 11.56 1.86 -11.96
N ARG A 130 12.17 0.78 -11.44
CA ARG A 130 13.60 0.74 -11.10
C ARG A 130 14.45 0.83 -12.36
N GLN A 131 14.13 0.09 -13.41
CA GLN A 131 14.81 0.13 -14.69
C GLN A 131 14.72 1.52 -15.34
N ARG A 132 13.54 2.17 -15.28
CA ARG A 132 13.37 3.56 -15.74
C ARG A 132 14.13 4.59 -14.90
N ALA A 133 14.24 4.38 -13.60
CA ALA A 133 15.04 5.25 -12.73
C ALA A 133 16.53 5.06 -13.02
N ALA A 134 16.99 3.80 -13.16
CA ALA A 134 18.35 3.46 -13.52
C ALA A 134 18.76 4.05 -14.89
N SER A 135 17.88 3.97 -15.89
CA SER A 135 18.13 4.56 -17.22
C SER A 135 18.16 6.09 -17.20
N LYS A 136 17.48 6.74 -16.25
CA LYS A 136 17.54 8.20 -16.03
C LYS A 136 18.77 8.63 -15.23
N THR A 137 19.32 7.76 -14.38
CA THR A 137 20.58 8.04 -13.67
C THR A 137 21.82 7.80 -14.53
N THR A 138 21.70 7.05 -15.63
CA THR A 138 22.80 6.89 -16.61
C THR A 138 22.93 8.06 -17.59
N SER A 139 21.92 8.93 -17.72
CA SER A 139 22.10 10.23 -18.36
C SER A 139 22.79 11.16 -17.38
N THR A 140 24.03 11.56 -17.68
CA THR A 140 24.90 12.51 -16.97
C THR A 140 24.20 13.83 -16.67
N THR A 141 23.30 13.82 -15.70
CA THR A 141 22.72 15.02 -15.11
C THR A 141 22.94 14.84 -13.63
N GLU A 142 23.90 15.58 -13.10
CA GLU A 142 24.28 15.50 -11.70
C GLU A 142 23.04 15.64 -10.82
N PRO A 143 22.87 14.79 -9.79
CA PRO A 143 21.81 14.96 -8.83
C PRO A 143 21.96 16.36 -8.22
N THR A 144 20.95 17.22 -8.40
CA THR A 144 20.95 18.56 -7.83
C THR A 144 21.27 18.45 -6.33
N PRO A 145 22.32 19.13 -5.84
CA PRO A 145 22.65 19.10 -4.43
C PRO A 145 21.43 19.55 -3.64
N ILE A 146 21.11 18.80 -2.58
CA ILE A 146 20.05 19.14 -1.63
C ILE A 146 20.36 20.55 -1.14
N GLN A 147 19.62 21.56 -1.62
CA GLN A 147 19.77 22.92 -1.15
C GLN A 147 19.33 22.94 0.30
N ASN A 148 20.31 22.89 1.19
CA ASN A 148 20.15 23.03 2.62
C ASN A 148 19.51 24.42 2.87
N PRO A 149 18.28 24.51 3.39
CA PRO A 149 17.58 25.80 3.50
C PRO A 149 18.28 26.80 4.44
N LEU A 150 19.24 26.35 5.25
CA LEU A 150 20.03 27.17 6.17
C LEU A 150 21.08 28.08 5.49
N LEU A 151 21.39 27.90 4.21
CA LEU A 151 22.33 28.78 3.50
C LEU A 151 21.66 30.00 2.85
N ARG A 152 20.32 30.07 2.83
CA ARG A 152 19.60 31.19 2.19
C ARG A 152 19.45 32.42 3.09
N GLU A 153 19.59 32.26 4.40
CA GLU A 153 19.50 33.36 5.37
C GLU A 153 20.78 34.20 5.45
N GLN A 154 21.96 33.61 5.23
CA GLN A 154 23.23 34.35 5.32
C GLN A 154 23.46 35.34 4.17
N GLN A 155 22.73 35.22 3.06
CA GLN A 155 22.92 36.11 1.90
C GLN A 155 22.09 37.42 1.98
N TRP A 156 21.10 37.49 2.87
CA TRP A 156 20.29 38.70 3.07
C TRP A 156 20.94 39.70 4.04
N ASP A 157 21.74 39.24 5.00
CA ASP A 157 22.33 40.13 6.02
C ASP A 157 23.55 40.91 5.52
N LEU A 158 24.24 40.45 4.48
CA LEU A 158 25.41 41.15 3.92
C LEU A 158 25.07 42.31 2.98
N LYS A 159 23.79 42.49 2.59
CA LYS A 159 23.34 43.60 1.73
C LYS A 159 22.77 44.79 2.51
N LYS A 160 22.77 44.76 3.84
CA LYS A 160 22.25 45.85 4.69
C LYS A 160 23.33 46.74 5.30
N THR A 161 24.61 46.49 5.03
CA THR A 161 25.76 47.21 5.60
C THR A 161 26.51 48.11 4.62
N GLU A 162 25.92 48.40 3.46
CA GLU A 162 26.41 49.46 2.55
C GLU A 162 25.32 50.53 2.38
N ILE A 163 25.22 51.42 3.38
CA ILE A 163 24.68 52.78 3.27
C ILE A 163 25.62 53.69 4.06
#